data_AF-A0A1G6W1T4-F1
#
_entry.id   AF-A0A1G6W1T4-F1
#
_cell.length_a   1.000
_cell.length_b   1.000
_cell.length_c   1.000
_cell.angle_alpha   90.00
_cell.angle_beta   90.00
_cell.angle_gamma   90.00
#
_symmetry.space_group_name_H-M   'P 1'
#
loop_
_entity.id
_entity.type
_entity.pdbx_description
1 polymer ?
#
loop_
_entity_poly.entity_id
_entity_poly.type
_entity_poly.pdbx_seq_one_letter_code
_entity_poly.pdbx_strand_id
1 'polypeptide(L)'
;MSDEDKKFGEGSEGSFDKDHKKSSEFGEKAQSEFEKAKESTKQFSEDTKKVANGFGEGAKKTANEFSEGAKEAFAGGSKENKKILAGILAIVLGSLGIHKFILGYQKEGIILLVATVIGYVLMCVGIGFFFVMATGLVGLIEGIIYLTKTDEEFYNTYQVGKKPWF
;
A
#
# COMPACT_ATOMS: atom_id res chain seq x y z
N MET A 1 -49.62 -92.67 -0.29
CA MET A 1 -48.94 -91.82 0.71
C MET A 1 -47.45 -92.00 0.48
N SER A 2 -46.64 -91.04 0.02
CA SER A 2 -46.78 -89.58 0.01
C SER A 2 -45.75 -89.02 -0.97
N ASP A 3 -46.20 -88.29 -1.99
CA ASP A 3 -45.34 -87.56 -2.94
C ASP A 3 -45.72 -86.07 -2.92
N GLU A 4 -45.55 -85.39 -1.77
CA GLU A 4 -45.78 -83.93 -1.68
C GLU A 4 -44.84 -83.21 -0.69
N ASP A 5 -43.53 -83.47 -0.69
CA ASP A 5 -42.62 -82.78 0.26
C ASP A 5 -41.30 -82.24 -0.35
N LYS A 6 -41.27 -81.89 -1.65
CA LYS A 6 -40.03 -81.35 -2.29
C LYS A 6 -40.18 -80.05 -3.07
N LYS A 7 -41.29 -79.33 -2.93
CA LYS A 7 -41.48 -78.01 -3.56
C LYS A 7 -41.57 -76.88 -2.53
N PHE A 8 -40.51 -76.60 -1.76
CA PHE A 8 -40.47 -75.33 -0.99
C PHE A 8 -39.07 -74.75 -0.73
N GLY A 9 -38.00 -75.30 -1.33
CA GLY A 9 -36.61 -74.91 -0.99
C GLY A 9 -35.88 -73.96 -1.95
N GLU A 10 -36.19 -73.91 -3.25
CA GLU A 10 -35.28 -73.30 -4.24
C GLU A 10 -35.65 -71.87 -4.69
N GLY A 11 -36.69 -71.25 -4.10
CA GLY A 11 -37.17 -69.93 -4.52
C GLY A 11 -36.57 -68.71 -3.79
N SER A 12 -35.93 -68.93 -2.64
CA SER A 12 -35.48 -67.86 -1.72
C SER A 12 -33.99 -67.53 -1.81
N GLU A 13 -33.14 -68.50 -2.13
CA GLU A 13 -31.68 -68.31 -2.16
C GLU A 13 -31.20 -67.54 -3.41
N GLY A 14 -31.89 -67.69 -4.55
CA GLY A 14 -31.52 -67.02 -5.81
C GLY A 14 -31.87 -65.53 -5.92
N SER A 15 -32.82 -65.03 -5.11
CA SER A 15 -33.15 -63.59 -5.07
C SER A 15 -32.20 -62.84 -4.14
N PHE A 16 -31.90 -63.43 -2.98
CA PHE A 16 -31.06 -62.82 -1.95
C PHE A 16 -29.62 -62.59 -2.42
N ASP A 17 -29.04 -63.54 -3.17
CA ASP A 17 -27.67 -63.42 -3.72
C ASP A 17 -27.57 -62.34 -4.83
N LYS A 18 -28.62 -62.22 -5.65
CA LYS A 18 -28.72 -61.23 -6.73
C LYS A 18 -28.88 -59.81 -6.19
N ASP A 19 -29.70 -59.65 -5.14
CA ASP A 19 -29.92 -58.37 -4.46
C ASP A 19 -28.67 -57.93 -3.69
N HIS A 20 -27.97 -58.87 -3.04
CA HIS A 20 -26.70 -58.60 -2.36
C HIS A 20 -25.63 -58.14 -3.36
N LYS A 21 -25.45 -58.84 -4.48
CA LYS A 21 -24.45 -58.50 -5.51
C LYS A 21 -24.72 -57.15 -6.19
N LYS A 22 -25.99 -56.81 -6.39
CA LYS A 22 -26.40 -55.51 -6.97
C LYS A 22 -26.21 -54.36 -5.97
N SER A 23 -26.41 -54.63 -4.68
CA SER A 23 -26.16 -53.66 -3.61
C SER A 23 -24.67 -53.36 -3.42
N SER A 24 -23.81 -54.38 -3.55
CA SER A 24 -22.35 -54.21 -3.45
C SER A 24 -21.79 -53.46 -4.64
N GLU A 25 -22.24 -53.73 -5.88
CA GLU A 25 -21.84 -52.97 -7.08
C GLU A 25 -22.27 -51.49 -6.99
N PHE A 26 -23.47 -51.24 -6.46
CA PHE A 26 -23.97 -49.87 -6.28
C PHE A 26 -23.18 -49.13 -5.20
N GLY A 27 -22.83 -49.82 -4.11
CA GLY A 27 -21.99 -49.30 -3.03
C GLY A 27 -20.57 -48.94 -3.50
N GLU A 28 -19.93 -49.81 -4.29
CA GLU A 28 -18.61 -49.54 -4.86
C GLU A 28 -18.62 -48.36 -5.83
N LYS A 29 -19.64 -48.28 -6.72
CA LYS A 29 -19.77 -47.12 -7.60
C LYS A 29 -19.99 -45.83 -6.82
N ALA A 30 -20.86 -45.84 -5.83
CA ALA A 30 -21.13 -44.67 -4.99
C ALA A 30 -19.89 -44.21 -4.21
N GLN A 31 -19.09 -45.14 -3.67
CA GLN A 31 -17.81 -44.81 -3.03
C GLN A 31 -16.80 -44.24 -4.03
N SER A 32 -16.73 -44.79 -5.25
CA SER A 32 -15.79 -44.31 -6.27
C SER A 32 -16.09 -42.89 -6.75
N GLU A 33 -17.37 -42.54 -6.87
CA GLU A 33 -17.83 -41.18 -7.24
C GLU A 33 -17.61 -40.20 -6.08
N PHE A 34 -17.85 -40.64 -4.84
CA PHE A 34 -17.63 -39.82 -3.65
C PHE A 34 -16.15 -39.50 -3.41
N GLU A 35 -15.24 -40.47 -3.61
CA GLU A 35 -13.80 -40.23 -3.51
C GLU A 35 -13.29 -39.27 -4.60
N LYS A 36 -13.77 -39.38 -5.84
CA LYS A 36 -13.46 -38.38 -6.90
C LYS A 36 -13.97 -36.98 -6.58
N ALA A 37 -15.18 -36.88 -6.02
CA ALA A 37 -15.75 -35.59 -5.59
C ALA A 37 -14.93 -34.97 -4.45
N LYS A 38 -14.44 -35.79 -3.53
CA LYS A 38 -13.58 -35.36 -2.41
C LYS A 38 -12.19 -34.91 -2.89
N GLU A 39 -11.63 -35.62 -3.86
CA GLU A 39 -10.32 -35.30 -4.45
C GLU A 39 -10.35 -33.98 -5.23
N SER A 40 -11.38 -33.78 -6.07
CA SER A 40 -11.60 -32.51 -6.79
C SER A 40 -11.87 -31.32 -5.85
N THR A 41 -12.59 -31.54 -4.75
CA THR A 41 -12.80 -30.51 -3.72
C THR A 41 -11.51 -30.13 -3.00
N LYS A 42 -10.64 -31.10 -2.70
CA LYS A 42 -9.32 -30.84 -2.10
C LYS A 42 -8.44 -30.03 -3.04
N GLN A 43 -8.42 -30.37 -4.32
CA GLN A 43 -7.62 -29.68 -5.32
C GLN A 43 -8.08 -28.22 -5.51
N PHE A 44 -9.39 -27.99 -5.60
CA PHE A 44 -9.96 -26.64 -5.67
C PHE A 44 -9.67 -25.80 -4.43
N SER A 45 -9.67 -26.42 -3.24
CA SER A 45 -9.32 -25.74 -1.98
C SER A 45 -7.84 -25.34 -1.94
N GLU A 46 -6.94 -26.23 -2.37
CA GLU A 46 -5.51 -25.94 -2.45
C GLU A 46 -5.20 -24.82 -3.45
N ASP A 47 -5.82 -24.86 -4.63
CA ASP A 47 -5.61 -23.84 -5.67
C ASP A 47 -6.16 -22.48 -5.22
N THR A 48 -7.35 -22.45 -4.60
CA THR A 48 -7.92 -21.23 -4.02
C THR A 48 -7.02 -20.65 -2.94
N LYS A 49 -6.42 -21.51 -2.10
CA LYS A 49 -5.51 -21.07 -1.03
C LYS A 49 -4.19 -20.53 -1.58
N LYS A 50 -3.64 -21.12 -2.65
CA LYS A 50 -2.46 -20.61 -3.35
C LYS A 50 -2.73 -19.26 -4.01
N VAL A 51 -3.87 -19.10 -4.69
CA VAL A 51 -4.26 -17.84 -5.32
C VAL A 51 -4.49 -16.75 -4.26
N ALA A 52 -5.19 -17.07 -3.17
CA ALA A 52 -5.43 -16.13 -2.08
C ALA A 52 -4.13 -15.70 -1.38
N ASN A 53 -3.19 -16.62 -1.17
CA ASN A 53 -1.88 -16.30 -0.61
C ASN A 53 -1.05 -15.45 -1.59
N GLY A 54 -1.03 -15.79 -2.89
CA GLY A 54 -0.31 -15.02 -3.91
C GLY A 54 -0.86 -13.60 -4.07
N PHE A 55 -2.19 -13.43 -4.02
CA PHE A 55 -2.81 -12.10 -4.03
C PHE A 55 -2.57 -11.34 -2.74
N GLY A 56 -2.65 -12.01 -1.58
CA GLY A 56 -2.39 -11.42 -0.27
C GLY A 56 -0.93 -10.98 -0.11
N GLU A 57 0.03 -11.77 -0.57
CA GLU A 57 1.45 -11.40 -0.61
C GLU A 57 1.71 -10.28 -1.61
N GLY A 58 1.11 -10.31 -2.80
CA GLY A 58 1.19 -9.24 -3.78
C GLY A 58 0.67 -7.91 -3.22
N ALA A 59 -0.52 -7.92 -2.62
CA ALA A 59 -1.12 -6.73 -2.01
C ALA A 59 -0.31 -6.22 -0.82
N LYS A 60 0.22 -7.11 0.03
CA LYS A 60 1.12 -6.72 1.14
C LYS A 60 2.43 -6.14 0.63
N LYS A 61 3.01 -6.71 -0.43
CA LYS A 61 4.24 -6.23 -1.05
C LYS A 61 4.04 -4.84 -1.66
N THR A 62 2.97 -4.63 -2.42
CA THR A 62 2.63 -3.32 -2.98
C THR A 62 2.31 -2.29 -1.89
N ALA A 63 1.57 -2.67 -0.84
CA ALA A 63 1.27 -1.77 0.26
C ALA A 63 2.54 -1.39 1.05
N ASN A 64 3.47 -2.32 1.24
CA ASN A 64 4.75 -2.04 1.88
C ASN A 64 5.62 -1.15 1.00
N GLU A 65 5.75 -1.42 -0.31
CA GLU A 65 6.51 -0.56 -1.25
C GLU A 65 5.92 0.85 -1.35
N PHE A 66 4.59 0.98 -1.37
CA PHE A 66 3.92 2.28 -1.36
C PHE A 66 4.14 3.01 -0.03
N SER A 67 4.01 2.31 1.09
CA SER A 67 4.24 2.87 2.43
C SER A 67 5.69 3.29 2.60
N GLU A 68 6.66 2.49 2.13
CA GLU A 68 8.07 2.86 2.14
C GLU A 68 8.35 4.05 1.24
N GLY A 69 7.84 4.09 0.01
CA GLY A 69 8.00 5.25 -0.88
C GLY A 69 7.34 6.53 -0.33
N ALA A 70 6.16 6.42 0.27
CA ALA A 70 5.50 7.54 0.94
C ALA A 70 6.26 7.95 2.20
N LYS A 71 6.74 7.00 3.00
CA LYS A 71 7.52 7.29 4.20
C LYS A 71 8.88 7.86 3.85
N GLU A 72 9.48 7.49 2.74
CA GLU A 72 10.70 8.09 2.21
C GLU A 72 10.43 9.54 1.78
N ALA A 73 9.40 9.76 0.96
CA ALA A 73 9.03 11.08 0.47
C ALA A 73 8.57 12.06 1.58
N PHE A 74 7.87 11.57 2.61
CA PHE A 74 7.24 12.42 3.63
C PHE A 74 7.88 12.34 5.03
N ALA A 75 8.49 11.21 5.41
CA ALA A 75 9.04 10.97 6.75
C ALA A 75 10.54 10.61 6.75
N GLY A 76 11.17 10.48 5.57
CA GLY A 76 12.54 10.04 5.39
C GLY A 76 13.51 11.11 5.86
N GLY A 77 14.01 10.97 7.08
CA GLY A 77 15.09 11.81 7.61
C GLY A 77 16.46 11.58 6.95
N SER A 78 16.56 10.83 5.86
CA SER A 78 17.79 10.65 5.08
C SER A 78 18.07 11.87 4.18
N LYS A 79 19.35 12.18 4.00
CA LYS A 79 19.87 13.46 3.47
C LYS A 79 19.21 13.99 2.18
N GLU A 80 18.72 13.10 1.33
CA GLU A 80 18.12 13.37 0.01
C GLU A 80 16.65 13.84 0.12
N ASN A 81 15.92 13.36 1.13
CA ASN A 81 14.47 13.58 1.23
C ASN A 81 14.08 14.98 1.74
N LYS A 82 14.94 15.64 2.54
CA LYS A 82 14.66 17.02 2.97
C LYS A 82 14.72 18.03 1.82
N LYS A 83 15.47 17.72 0.75
CA LYS A 83 15.65 18.63 -0.39
C LYS A 83 14.35 18.81 -1.17
N ILE A 84 13.73 17.70 -1.57
CA ILE A 84 12.47 17.71 -2.31
C ILE A 84 11.37 18.33 -1.45
N LEU A 85 11.29 17.94 -0.18
CA LEU A 85 10.32 18.50 0.74
C LEU A 85 10.51 20.01 0.92
N ALA A 86 11.74 20.48 1.17
CA ALA A 86 12.04 21.92 1.31
C ALA A 86 11.77 22.68 0.00
N GLY A 87 12.09 22.10 -1.15
CA GLY A 87 11.86 22.70 -2.47
C GLY A 87 10.38 22.87 -2.81
N ILE A 88 9.58 21.82 -2.60
CA ILE A 88 8.12 21.88 -2.82
C ILE A 88 7.46 22.83 -1.81
N LEU A 89 7.82 22.77 -0.52
CA LEU A 89 7.29 23.72 0.47
C LEU A 89 7.71 25.16 0.17
N ALA A 90 8.89 25.38 -0.40
CA ALA A 90 9.32 26.72 -0.80
C ALA A 90 8.51 27.26 -1.99
N ILE A 91 8.03 26.39 -2.89
CA ILE A 91 7.16 26.81 -3.99
C ILE A 91 5.74 27.10 -3.51
N VAL A 92 5.16 26.21 -2.69
CA VAL A 92 3.75 26.32 -2.26
C VAL A 92 3.58 27.28 -1.09
N LEU A 93 4.52 27.28 -0.16
CA LEU A 93 4.46 27.99 1.13
C LEU A 93 5.72 28.86 1.38
N GLY A 94 6.46 29.22 0.32
CA GLY A 94 7.70 29.98 0.44
C GLY A 94 7.52 31.39 0.98
N SER A 95 6.40 32.03 0.67
CA SER A 95 6.05 33.35 1.22
C SER A 95 5.88 33.31 2.74
N LEU A 96 5.55 32.16 3.33
CA LEU A 96 5.44 31.99 4.78
C LEU A 96 6.77 31.60 5.45
N GLY A 97 7.79 31.24 4.66
CA GLY A 97 9.08 30.80 5.18
C GLY A 97 9.11 29.38 5.76
N ILE A 98 8.05 28.58 5.55
CA ILE A 98 7.88 27.25 6.16
C ILE A 98 9.01 26.30 5.74
N HIS A 99 9.51 26.42 4.51
CA HIS A 99 10.63 25.63 3.99
C HIS A 99 11.92 25.80 4.79
N LYS A 100 12.15 26.95 5.43
CA LYS A 100 13.30 27.20 6.30
C LYS A 100 13.21 26.49 7.65
N PHE A 101 11.99 26.29 8.17
CA PHE A 101 11.79 25.56 9.41
C PHE A 101 12.14 24.06 9.28
N ILE A 102 11.86 23.45 8.12
CA ILE A 102 12.24 22.06 7.82
C ILE A 102 13.77 21.86 7.86
N LEU A 103 14.53 22.89 7.47
CA LEU A 103 15.99 22.88 7.46
C LEU A 103 16.61 23.22 8.82
N GLY A 104 15.81 23.55 9.83
CA GLY A 104 16.27 23.94 11.16
C GLY A 104 16.61 25.43 11.31
N TYR A 105 16.33 26.26 10.30
CA TYR A 105 16.50 27.71 10.32
C TYR A 105 15.28 28.40 10.93
N GLN A 106 15.00 28.09 12.21
CA GLN A 106 13.80 28.63 12.87
C GLN A 106 13.84 30.16 12.97
N LYS A 107 15.02 30.77 13.12
CA LYS A 107 15.15 32.23 13.24
C LYS A 107 14.82 32.91 11.93
N GLU A 108 15.35 32.39 10.83
CA GLU A 108 15.16 32.91 9.49
C GLU A 108 13.73 32.69 9.00
N GLY A 109 13.17 31.52 9.29
CA GLY A 109 11.76 31.23 9.02
C GLY A 109 10.82 32.19 9.75
N ILE A 110 11.11 32.50 11.02
CA ILE A 110 10.33 33.50 11.79
C ILE A 110 10.48 34.90 11.20
N ILE A 111 11.69 35.30 10.79
CA ILE A 111 11.92 36.60 10.15
C ILE A 111 11.08 36.73 8.87
N LEU A 112 11.08 35.68 8.04
CA LEU A 112 10.27 35.64 6.82
C LEU A 112 8.78 35.73 7.15
N LEU A 113 8.31 34.92 8.11
CA LEU A 113 6.91 34.92 8.54
C LEU A 113 6.46 36.29 9.07
N VAL A 114 7.27 36.93 9.91
CA VAL A 114 6.99 38.27 10.45
C VAL A 114 7.02 39.31 9.34
N ALA A 115 8.00 39.25 8.42
CA ALA A 115 8.07 40.16 7.28
C ALA A 115 6.84 40.03 6.37
N THR A 116 6.35 38.81 6.15
CA THR A 116 5.13 38.56 5.35
C THR A 116 3.88 39.06 6.09
N VAL A 117 3.78 38.85 7.41
CA VAL A 117 2.68 39.39 8.23
C VAL A 117 2.69 40.93 8.20
N ILE A 118 3.85 41.56 8.37
CA ILE A 118 3.98 43.01 8.25
C ILE A 118 3.62 43.46 6.83
N GLY A 119 4.05 42.72 5.81
CA GLY A 119 3.68 42.96 4.42
C GLY A 119 2.17 42.93 4.21
N TYR A 120 1.47 41.95 4.79
CA TYR A 120 0.01 41.88 4.76
C TYR A 120 -0.66 43.04 5.51
N VAL A 121 -0.14 43.44 6.67
CA VAL A 121 -0.66 44.60 7.42
C VAL A 121 -0.46 45.91 6.63
N LEU A 122 0.72 46.10 6.06
CA LEU A 122 1.05 47.27 5.23
C LEU A 122 0.37 47.23 3.85
N MET A 123 -0.26 46.10 3.47
CA MET A 123 -1.03 45.99 2.23
C MET A 123 -2.22 46.94 2.25
N CYS A 124 -2.78 47.23 3.43
CA CYS A 124 -3.81 48.26 3.61
C CYS A 124 -3.36 49.67 3.21
N VAL A 125 -2.05 49.94 3.23
CA VAL A 125 -1.43 51.22 2.85
C VAL A 125 -0.85 51.16 1.41
N GLY A 126 -1.08 50.07 0.67
CA GLY A 126 -0.62 49.85 -0.71
C GLY A 126 0.85 49.44 -0.84
N ILE A 127 1.71 49.82 0.11
CA ILE A 127 3.15 49.51 0.10
C ILE A 127 3.44 48.03 0.39
N GLY A 128 2.56 47.35 1.14
CA GLY A 128 2.72 45.95 1.49
C GLY A 128 2.76 44.98 0.31
N PHE A 129 2.17 45.35 -0.84
CA PHE A 129 2.20 44.53 -2.05
C PHE A 129 3.63 44.22 -2.51
N PHE A 130 4.54 45.19 -2.41
CA PHE A 130 5.95 45.00 -2.80
C PHE A 130 6.66 44.01 -1.85
N PHE A 131 6.35 44.06 -0.56
CA PHE A 131 6.90 43.14 0.45
C PHE A 131 6.39 41.70 0.26
N VAL A 132 5.10 41.51 0.01
CA VAL A 132 4.52 40.18 -0.23
C VAL A 132 5.04 39.59 -1.54
N MET A 133 5.19 40.41 -2.60
CA MET A 133 5.82 39.97 -3.84
C MET A 133 7.29 39.60 -3.65
N ALA A 134 8.07 40.41 -2.92
CA ALA A 134 9.47 40.12 -2.64
C ALA A 134 9.65 38.81 -1.85
N THR A 135 8.89 38.63 -0.76
CA THR A 135 8.94 37.39 0.05
C THR A 135 8.50 36.15 -0.74
N GLY A 136 7.47 36.28 -1.59
CA GLY A 136 7.04 35.20 -2.49
C GLY A 136 8.09 34.84 -3.55
N LEU A 137 8.74 35.84 -4.17
CA LEU A 137 9.82 35.61 -5.13
C LEU A 137 11.03 34.93 -4.48
N VAL A 138 11.41 35.37 -3.27
CA VAL A 138 12.53 34.73 -2.57
C VAL A 138 12.20 33.27 -2.25
N GLY A 139 10.99 32.98 -1.76
CA GLY A 139 10.54 31.61 -1.53
C GLY A 139 10.53 30.76 -2.81
N LEU A 140 10.05 31.32 -3.93
CA LEU A 140 10.02 30.63 -5.21
C LEU A 140 11.43 30.32 -5.73
N ILE A 141 12.33 31.31 -5.74
CA ILE A 141 13.71 31.13 -6.22
C ILE A 141 14.44 30.14 -5.31
N GLU A 142 14.25 30.19 -4.00
CA GLU A 142 14.84 29.21 -3.07
C GLU A 142 14.30 27.80 -3.33
N GLY A 143 13.01 27.66 -3.61
CA GLY A 143 12.42 26.37 -3.97
C GLY A 143 13.01 25.78 -5.24
N ILE A 144 13.20 26.60 -6.28
CA ILE A 144 13.86 26.18 -7.51
C ILE A 144 15.33 25.81 -7.24
N ILE A 145 16.07 26.60 -6.44
CA ILE A 145 17.46 26.30 -6.10
C ILE A 145 17.58 24.97 -5.34
N TYR A 146 16.67 24.69 -4.41
CA TYR A 146 16.67 23.44 -3.67
C TYR A 146 16.39 22.25 -4.60
N LEU A 147 15.44 22.38 -5.54
CA LEU A 147 15.14 21.32 -6.50
C LEU A 147 16.20 21.14 -7.58
N THR A 148 16.95 22.18 -7.93
CA THR A 148 17.99 22.14 -8.98
C THR A 148 19.37 21.76 -8.47
N LYS A 149 19.61 21.80 -7.16
CA LYS A 149 20.86 21.32 -6.55
C LYS A 149 20.91 19.80 -6.41
N THR A 150 22.13 19.25 -6.49
CA THR A 150 22.38 17.85 -6.13
C THR A 150 22.24 17.66 -4.62
N ASP A 151 21.87 16.46 -4.19
CA ASP A 151 21.59 16.18 -2.77
C ASP A 151 22.81 16.40 -1.87
N GLU A 152 24.01 16.07 -2.37
CA GLU A 152 25.27 16.33 -1.67
C GLU A 152 25.56 17.82 -1.50
N GLU A 153 25.39 18.62 -2.56
CA GLU A 153 25.57 20.06 -2.48
C GLU A 153 24.56 20.71 -1.53
N PHE A 154 23.31 20.27 -1.61
CA PHE A 154 22.25 20.76 -0.72
C PHE A 154 22.57 20.46 0.73
N TYR A 155 22.98 19.23 1.03
CA TYR A 155 23.36 18.81 2.37
C TYR A 155 24.55 19.61 2.90
N ASN A 156 25.63 19.72 2.12
CA ASN A 156 26.82 20.45 2.55
C ASN A 156 26.55 21.95 2.71
N THR A 157 25.72 22.55 1.86
CA THR A 157 25.44 23.99 1.90
C THR A 157 24.42 24.36 2.98
N TYR A 158 23.28 23.64 3.03
CA TYR A 158 22.12 24.04 3.83
C TYR A 158 21.90 23.19 5.09
N GLN A 159 22.53 22.02 5.23
CA GLN A 159 22.43 21.24 6.47
C GLN A 159 23.71 21.35 7.31
N VAL A 160 24.89 21.20 6.68
CA VAL A 160 26.19 21.31 7.36
C VAL A 160 26.66 22.76 7.43
N GLY A 161 26.73 23.43 6.28
CA GLY A 161 27.22 24.81 6.15
C GLY A 161 26.26 25.87 6.70
N LYS A 162 25.05 25.47 7.11
CA LYS A 162 24.00 26.32 7.67
C LYS A 162 23.80 27.64 6.90
N LYS A 163 23.79 27.61 5.57
CA LYS A 163 23.58 28.80 4.75
C LYS A 163 22.11 29.27 4.81
N PRO A 164 21.80 30.42 5.42
CA PRO A 164 20.42 30.80 5.74
C PRO A 164 19.60 31.30 4.54
N TRP A 165 20.24 31.83 3.50
CA TRP A 165 19.61 32.38 2.29
C TRP A 165 20.45 32.01 1.07
N PHE A 166 19.80 31.79 -0.09
CA PHE A 166 20.40 31.51 -1.40
C PHE A 166 21.84 31.01 -1.35
#